data_AF-A0A8J3MAV1-F1
#
_entry.id   AF-A0A8J3MAV1-F1
#
_cell.length_a   1.000
_cell.length_b   1.000
_cell.length_c   1.000
_cell.angle_alpha   90.00
_cell.angle_beta   90.00
_cell.angle_gamma   90.00
#
_symmetry.space_group_name_H-M   'P 1'
#
loop_
_entity.id
_entity.type
_entity.pdbx_description
1 polymer ?
#
loop_
_entity_poly.entity_id
_entity_poly.type
_entity_poly.pdbx_seq_one_letter_code
_entity_poly.pdbx_strand_id
1 'polypeptide(L)'
;MYKSSRSPSELRNMFGANLRILSKKYASISDLSRQLGINRTQLNRYLSGESFPRPDVLDRICQFFDVDARILLEPVDGLTQNTQFLGSPFLAEFMGKASVTISQQQLPSGFYRFSRRSFTDQSQFVVGLIYAFREGGLTLVRGFEAKEAMRAQGLPCDARTREFRGYISLQEDGIAMILSRRNSLTGSYNYMYRVPSFENNFWVGYTTRAMRETLTSTRMTRMTFEYLGRKIGPALEAARGSGFVTADGLLPFHRRLLQIDTPFR
;
A
#
# COMPACT_ATOMS: atom_id res chain seq x y z
N MET A 1 20.03 12.53 -15.85
CA MET A 1 20.16 11.68 -17.06
C MET A 1 18.95 11.91 -17.95
N TYR A 2 19.12 12.56 -19.10
CA TYR A 2 18.06 12.66 -20.11
C TYR A 2 17.81 11.26 -20.68
N LYS A 3 16.56 10.77 -20.62
CA LYS A 3 16.18 9.54 -21.34
C LYS A 3 16.41 9.78 -22.83
N SER A 4 17.10 8.86 -23.50
CA SER A 4 17.29 8.89 -24.95
C SER A 4 15.93 9.04 -25.65
N SER A 5 15.82 9.94 -26.62
CA SER A 5 14.58 10.19 -27.36
C SER A 5 14.20 8.95 -28.16
N ARG A 6 13.01 8.39 -27.89
CA ARG A 6 12.49 7.23 -28.63
C ARG A 6 12.18 7.62 -30.06
N SER A 7 12.49 6.73 -30.99
CA SER A 7 12.16 6.90 -32.41
C SER A 7 10.64 6.80 -32.64
N PRO A 8 10.11 7.44 -33.70
CA PRO A 8 8.69 7.32 -34.04
C PRO A 8 8.22 5.87 -34.23
N SER A 9 9.09 4.98 -34.70
CA SER A 9 8.75 3.56 -34.87
C SER A 9 8.60 2.83 -33.55
N GLU A 10 9.46 3.11 -32.57
CA GLU A 10 9.34 2.54 -31.22
C GLU A 10 8.04 2.97 -30.54
N LEU A 11 7.65 4.24 -30.72
CA LEU A 11 6.39 4.75 -30.19
C LEU A 11 5.17 4.09 -30.86
N ARG A 12 5.21 3.87 -32.19
CA ARG A 12 4.13 3.15 -32.90
C ARG A 12 4.00 1.71 -32.43
N ASN A 13 5.13 1.04 -32.27
CA ASN A 13 5.18 -0.35 -31.80
C ASN A 13 4.63 -0.47 -30.38
N MET A 14 4.97 0.47 -29.49
CA MET A 14 4.43 0.54 -28.13
C MET A 14 2.91 0.71 -28.14
N PHE A 15 2.41 1.70 -28.87
CA PHE A 15 0.97 1.95 -28.98
C PHE A 15 0.20 0.75 -29.55
N GLY A 16 0.70 0.15 -30.64
CA GLY A 16 0.07 -1.03 -31.24
C GLY A 16 0.07 -2.25 -30.31
N ALA A 17 1.14 -2.44 -29.52
CA ALA A 17 1.20 -3.50 -28.51
C ALA A 17 0.16 -3.29 -27.39
N ASN A 18 0.03 -2.06 -26.89
CA ASN A 18 -0.96 -1.68 -25.90
C ASN A 18 -2.39 -1.88 -26.40
N LEU A 19 -2.67 -1.42 -27.63
CA LEU A 19 -3.98 -1.56 -28.23
C LEU A 19 -4.35 -3.04 -28.45
N ARG A 20 -3.39 -3.90 -28.80
CA ARG A 20 -3.60 -5.35 -28.89
C ARG A 20 -4.00 -5.98 -27.56
N ILE A 21 -3.40 -5.56 -26.45
CA ILE A 21 -3.75 -6.05 -25.11
C ILE A 21 -5.17 -5.62 -24.75
N LEU A 22 -5.49 -4.33 -24.92
CA LEU A 22 -6.83 -3.79 -24.65
C LEU A 22 -7.91 -4.47 -25.48
N SER A 23 -7.60 -4.79 -26.74
CA SER A 23 -8.53 -5.41 -27.68
C SER A 23 -8.92 -6.85 -27.31
N LYS A 24 -8.14 -7.56 -26.48
CA LYS A 24 -8.40 -8.96 -26.11
C LYS A 24 -9.73 -9.17 -25.36
N LYS A 25 -10.29 -8.10 -24.76
CA LYS A 25 -11.56 -8.15 -24.03
C LYS A 25 -12.80 -8.19 -24.94
N TYR A 26 -12.61 -8.01 -26.25
CA TYR A 26 -13.69 -7.89 -27.22
C TYR A 26 -13.74 -9.12 -28.13
N ALA A 27 -14.95 -9.44 -28.61
CA ALA A 27 -15.18 -10.66 -29.40
C ALA A 27 -14.43 -10.67 -30.74
N SER A 28 -14.24 -9.49 -31.35
CA SER A 28 -13.45 -9.35 -32.58
C SER A 28 -12.99 -7.90 -32.82
N ILE A 29 -12.02 -7.72 -33.71
CA ILE A 29 -11.58 -6.38 -34.14
C ILE A 29 -12.71 -5.63 -34.88
N SER A 30 -13.60 -6.34 -35.58
CA SER A 30 -14.76 -5.72 -36.23
C SER A 30 -15.75 -5.15 -35.23
N ASP A 31 -16.00 -5.88 -34.13
CA ASP A 31 -16.86 -5.41 -33.05
C ASP A 31 -16.24 -4.19 -32.35
N LEU A 32 -14.94 -4.28 -32.01
CA LEU A 32 -14.21 -3.18 -31.40
C LEU A 32 -14.19 -1.91 -32.29
N SER A 33 -13.97 -2.07 -33.59
CA SER A 33 -13.99 -0.98 -34.59
C SER A 33 -15.33 -0.24 -34.59
N ARG A 34 -16.45 -0.97 -34.53
CA ARG A 34 -17.79 -0.38 -34.48
C ARG A 34 -18.03 0.37 -33.16
N GLN A 35 -17.61 -0.21 -32.03
CA GLN A 35 -17.78 0.43 -30.72
C GLN A 35 -16.91 1.68 -30.55
N LEU A 36 -15.68 1.66 -31.08
CA LEU A 36 -14.78 2.83 -31.11
C LEU A 36 -15.22 3.90 -32.13
N GLY A 37 -16.08 3.56 -33.09
CA GLY A 37 -16.40 4.45 -34.21
C GLY A 37 -15.18 4.76 -35.08
N ILE A 38 -14.26 3.80 -35.25
CA ILE A 38 -13.05 3.92 -36.08
C ILE A 38 -13.14 2.89 -37.19
N ASN A 39 -12.76 3.25 -38.42
CA ASN A 39 -12.72 2.32 -39.54
C ASN A 39 -11.83 1.10 -39.23
N ARG A 40 -12.30 -0.13 -39.51
CA ARG A 40 -11.57 -1.38 -39.22
C ARG A 40 -10.17 -1.41 -39.81
N THR A 41 -9.98 -0.93 -41.04
CA THR A 41 -8.67 -0.86 -41.70
C THR A 41 -7.74 0.13 -41.00
N GLN A 42 -8.28 1.22 -40.47
CA GLN A 42 -7.53 2.20 -39.70
C GLN A 42 -7.13 1.63 -38.33
N LEU A 43 -8.06 0.94 -37.65
CA LEU A 43 -7.78 0.26 -36.39
C LEU A 43 -6.71 -0.84 -36.54
N ASN A 44 -6.74 -1.62 -37.63
CA ASN A 44 -5.70 -2.61 -37.91
C ASN A 44 -4.31 -1.99 -38.10
N ARG A 45 -4.23 -0.85 -38.81
CA ARG A 45 -2.96 -0.11 -38.97
C ARG A 45 -2.40 0.41 -37.64
N TYR A 46 -3.26 0.73 -36.68
CA TYR A 46 -2.85 1.07 -35.32
C TYR A 46 -2.33 -0.14 -34.56
N LEU A 47 -3.03 -1.28 -34.64
CA LEU A 47 -2.64 -2.54 -33.98
C LEU A 47 -1.29 -3.07 -34.49
N SER A 48 -1.01 -2.91 -35.80
CA SER A 48 0.25 -3.33 -36.42
C SER A 48 1.40 -2.32 -36.24
N GLY A 49 1.12 -1.10 -35.76
CA GLY A 49 2.13 -0.05 -35.62
C GLY A 49 2.52 0.62 -36.95
N GLU A 50 1.71 0.48 -37.99
CA GLU A 50 1.92 1.13 -39.29
C GLU A 50 1.60 2.63 -39.26
N SER A 51 0.64 3.05 -38.42
CA SER A 51 0.24 4.45 -38.32
C SER A 51 -0.11 4.88 -36.90
N PHE A 52 -0.19 6.20 -36.68
CA PHE A 52 -0.67 6.80 -35.43
C PHE A 52 -2.08 7.34 -35.57
N PRO A 53 -2.91 7.24 -34.52
CA PRO A 53 -4.12 8.04 -34.42
C PRO A 53 -3.79 9.53 -34.39
N ARG A 54 -4.67 10.31 -35.02
CA ARG A 54 -4.72 11.75 -34.82
C ARG A 54 -5.17 12.06 -33.37
N PRO A 55 -4.89 13.26 -32.83
CA PRO A 55 -5.22 13.59 -31.44
C PRO A 55 -6.68 13.32 -31.04
N ASP A 56 -7.64 13.64 -31.92
CA ASP A 56 -9.07 13.39 -31.72
C ASP A 56 -9.42 11.89 -31.66
N VAL A 57 -8.79 11.08 -32.52
CA VAL A 57 -8.97 9.63 -32.53
C VAL A 57 -8.30 9.01 -31.30
N LEU A 58 -7.14 9.53 -30.90
CA LEU A 58 -6.42 9.07 -29.71
C LEU A 58 -7.23 9.35 -28.45
N ASP A 59 -7.78 10.56 -28.29
CA ASP A 59 -8.63 10.93 -27.16
C ASP A 59 -9.85 9.99 -27.07
N ARG A 60 -10.51 9.72 -28.20
CA ARG A 60 -11.62 8.75 -28.25
C ARG A 60 -11.19 7.34 -27.81
N ILE A 61 -10.04 6.86 -28.27
CA ILE A 61 -9.49 5.56 -27.85
C ILE A 61 -9.23 5.59 -26.34
N CYS A 62 -8.62 6.66 -25.82
CA CYS A 62 -8.31 6.83 -24.40
C CYS A 62 -9.56 6.80 -23.53
N GLN A 63 -10.59 7.57 -23.91
CA GLN A 63 -11.89 7.59 -23.21
C GLN A 63 -12.60 6.24 -23.26
N PHE A 64 -12.61 5.58 -24.42
CA PHE A 64 -13.29 4.29 -24.59
C PHE A 64 -12.69 3.19 -23.71
N PHE A 65 -11.37 3.16 -23.56
CA PHE A 65 -10.66 2.16 -22.75
C PHE A 65 -10.40 2.60 -21.30
N ASP A 66 -10.79 3.83 -20.94
CA ASP A 66 -10.49 4.47 -19.64
C ASP A 66 -8.98 4.47 -19.32
N VAL A 67 -8.18 4.96 -20.26
CA VAL A 67 -6.72 5.06 -20.18
C VAL A 67 -6.23 6.45 -20.57
N ASP A 68 -4.98 6.77 -20.22
CA ASP A 68 -4.36 8.07 -20.52
C ASP A 68 -3.49 8.02 -21.80
N ALA A 69 -3.21 9.17 -22.42
CA ALA A 69 -2.37 9.26 -23.62
C ALA A 69 -0.95 8.66 -23.46
N ARG A 70 -0.50 8.42 -22.23
CA ARG A 70 0.68 7.59 -21.92
C ARG A 70 0.64 6.19 -22.55
N ILE A 71 -0.50 5.71 -23.07
CA ILE A 71 -0.56 4.49 -23.91
C ILE A 71 0.34 4.56 -25.15
N LEU A 72 0.81 5.75 -25.54
CA LEU A 72 1.83 5.90 -26.59
C LEU A 72 3.25 5.58 -26.10
N LEU A 73 3.49 5.65 -24.79
CA LEU A 73 4.82 5.71 -24.19
C LEU A 73 5.11 4.53 -23.24
N GLU A 74 4.11 3.93 -22.63
CA GLU A 74 4.29 2.98 -21.53
C GLU A 74 3.40 1.74 -21.75
N PRO A 75 3.80 0.54 -21.30
CA PRO A 75 2.96 -0.66 -21.41
C PRO A 75 1.61 -0.50 -20.70
N VAL A 76 0.53 -0.91 -21.35
CA VAL A 76 -0.85 -0.65 -20.87
C VAL A 76 -1.21 -1.36 -19.57
N ASP A 77 -0.54 -2.47 -19.27
CA ASP A 77 -0.68 -3.17 -18.00
C ASP A 77 -0.25 -2.29 -16.80
N GLY A 78 0.53 -1.23 -17.04
CA GLY A 78 0.87 -0.19 -16.05
C GLY A 78 0.05 1.11 -16.17
N LEU A 79 -0.88 1.19 -17.14
CA LEU A 79 -1.61 2.41 -17.50
C LEU A 79 -3.11 2.37 -17.26
N THR A 80 -3.65 1.25 -16.77
CA THR A 80 -4.96 1.29 -16.11
C THR A 80 -4.97 2.52 -15.23
N GLN A 81 -6.01 3.36 -15.35
CA GLN A 81 -6.23 4.44 -14.42
C GLN A 81 -6.32 3.82 -13.02
N ASN A 82 -5.17 3.69 -12.38
CA ASN A 82 -5.06 3.83 -10.95
C ASN A 82 -5.53 5.25 -10.73
N THR A 83 -6.85 5.43 -10.63
CA THR A 83 -7.42 6.48 -9.78
C THR A 83 -6.81 6.18 -8.42
N GLN A 84 -5.62 6.73 -8.23
CA GLN A 84 -4.92 6.69 -6.98
C GLN A 84 -5.92 7.41 -6.08
N PHE A 85 -6.64 6.67 -5.26
CA PHE A 85 -7.78 7.21 -4.50
C PHE A 85 -7.36 8.49 -3.77
N LEU A 86 -6.17 8.44 -3.19
CA LEU A 86 -5.48 9.55 -2.52
C LEU A 86 -4.97 10.68 -3.43
N GLY A 87 -4.86 10.44 -4.73
CA GLY A 87 -4.48 11.41 -5.76
C GLY A 87 -5.63 11.82 -6.68
N SER A 88 -6.88 11.53 -6.31
CA SER A 88 -8.05 11.95 -7.09
C SER A 88 -8.18 13.48 -7.10
N PRO A 89 -8.73 14.08 -8.19
CA PRO A 89 -8.94 15.54 -8.25
C PRO A 89 -9.77 16.07 -7.07
N PHE A 90 -10.72 15.27 -6.57
CA PHE A 90 -11.54 15.61 -5.41
C PHE A 90 -10.71 15.80 -4.13
N LEU A 91 -9.70 14.97 -3.90
CA LEU A 91 -8.85 15.04 -2.70
C LEU A 91 -7.58 15.87 -2.91
N ALA A 92 -7.26 16.29 -4.14
CA ALA A 92 -5.95 16.84 -4.48
C ALA A 92 -5.56 18.09 -3.66
N GLU A 93 -6.52 18.95 -3.31
CA GLU A 93 -6.28 20.16 -2.50
C GLU A 93 -6.29 19.89 -0.98
N PHE A 94 -6.92 18.80 -0.53
CA PHE A 94 -7.10 18.47 0.89
C PHE A 94 -6.08 17.43 1.40
N MET A 95 -5.74 16.49 0.54
CA MET A 95 -4.78 15.42 0.75
C MET A 95 -3.76 15.44 -0.40
N GLY A 96 -3.09 16.59 -0.55
CA GLY A 96 -2.13 16.79 -1.63
C GLY A 96 -0.96 15.81 -1.59
N LYS A 97 -0.21 15.73 -2.71
CA LYS A 97 0.96 14.83 -2.85
C LYS A 97 1.93 14.89 -1.65
N ALA A 98 2.06 16.05 -1.00
CA ALA A 98 2.92 16.21 0.16
C ALA A 98 2.51 15.30 1.34
N SER A 99 1.21 15.11 1.60
CA SER A 99 0.75 14.27 2.73
C SER A 99 0.94 12.78 2.47
N VAL A 100 1.09 12.35 1.21
CA VAL A 100 1.28 10.93 0.85
C VAL A 100 2.71 10.59 0.42
N THR A 101 3.56 11.61 0.26
CA THR A 101 4.98 11.45 -0.13
C THR A 101 5.85 11.43 1.11
N ILE A 102 6.26 10.24 1.55
CA ILE A 102 7.12 10.05 2.72
C ILE A 102 8.55 9.76 2.26
N SER A 103 9.51 10.55 2.73
CA SER A 103 10.94 10.35 2.43
C SER A 103 11.51 9.09 3.10
N GLN A 104 12.57 8.51 2.52
CA GLN A 104 13.27 7.36 3.14
C GLN A 104 13.84 7.74 4.51
N GLN A 105 14.17 9.02 4.70
CA GLN A 105 14.65 9.57 5.97
C GLN A 105 13.55 9.61 7.02
N GLN A 106 12.29 9.88 6.66
CA GLN A 106 11.16 9.86 7.60
C GLN A 106 10.71 8.45 7.95
N LEU A 107 10.61 7.57 6.96
CA LEU A 107 10.28 6.15 7.15
C LEU A 107 11.01 5.26 6.12
N PRO A 108 12.11 4.62 6.49
CA PRO A 108 12.84 3.73 5.59
C PRO A 108 12.00 2.56 5.07
N SER A 109 12.15 2.18 3.80
CA SER A 109 11.59 0.90 3.33
C SER A 109 12.34 -0.27 3.98
N GLY A 110 11.60 -1.26 4.46
CA GLY A 110 12.14 -2.45 5.12
C GLY A 110 11.19 -3.05 6.16
N PHE A 111 11.74 -3.94 6.98
CA PHE A 111 11.03 -4.63 8.05
C PHE A 111 11.00 -3.78 9.32
N TYR A 112 9.87 -3.84 10.01
CA TYR A 112 9.71 -3.25 11.32
C TYR A 112 9.12 -4.29 12.27
N ARG A 113 9.69 -4.37 13.47
CA ARG A 113 9.06 -5.02 14.61
C ARG A 113 8.18 -4.03 15.32
N PHE A 114 6.96 -4.44 15.67
CA PHE A 114 6.09 -3.64 16.51
C PHE A 114 5.77 -4.34 17.82
N SER A 115 5.42 -3.56 18.83
CA SER A 115 4.84 -4.04 20.07
C SER A 115 3.70 -3.14 20.51
N ARG A 116 2.66 -3.73 21.11
CA ARG A 116 1.54 -3.01 21.74
C ARG A 116 0.88 -3.89 22.79
N ARG A 117 0.09 -3.30 23.68
CA ARG A 117 -0.79 -4.09 24.56
C ARG A 117 -1.89 -4.79 23.75
N SER A 118 -2.34 -5.95 24.18
CA SER A 118 -3.48 -6.62 23.57
C SER A 118 -4.76 -5.81 23.81
N PHE A 119 -5.65 -5.79 22.80
CA PHE A 119 -6.94 -5.11 22.91
C PHE A 119 -7.98 -5.92 23.70
N THR A 120 -7.74 -7.22 23.86
CA THR A 120 -8.66 -8.16 24.51
C THR A 120 -8.18 -8.63 25.88
N ASP A 121 -6.87 -8.55 26.15
CA ASP A 121 -6.27 -9.00 27.42
C ASP A 121 -5.22 -7.99 27.87
N GLN A 122 -5.46 -7.29 28.98
CA GLN A 122 -4.56 -6.25 29.47
C GLN A 122 -3.25 -6.81 30.06
N SER A 123 -3.18 -8.10 30.36
CA SER A 123 -1.97 -8.76 30.87
C SER A 123 -0.99 -9.15 29.76
N GLN A 124 -1.44 -9.12 28.50
CA GLN A 124 -0.67 -9.56 27.35
C GLN A 124 -0.32 -8.42 26.38
N PHE A 125 0.77 -8.62 25.67
CA PHE A 125 1.26 -7.76 24.60
C PHE A 125 1.35 -8.55 23.31
N VAL A 126 1.23 -7.83 22.19
CA VAL A 126 1.40 -8.39 20.85
C VAL A 126 2.70 -7.87 20.28
N VAL A 127 3.57 -8.80 19.86
CA VAL A 127 4.75 -8.53 19.04
C VAL A 127 4.48 -9.03 17.63
N GLY A 128 4.78 -8.21 16.63
CA GLY A 128 4.59 -8.60 15.24
C GLY A 128 5.52 -7.87 14.29
N LEU A 129 5.39 -8.21 13.01
CA LEU A 129 6.20 -7.65 11.94
C LEU A 129 5.33 -7.01 10.87
N ILE A 130 5.83 -5.88 10.36
CA ILE A 130 5.35 -5.28 9.12
C ILE A 130 6.51 -5.08 8.16
N TYR A 131 6.19 -4.97 6.88
CA TYR A 131 7.11 -4.56 5.83
C TYR A 131 6.55 -3.32 5.15
N ALA A 132 7.30 -2.22 5.22
CA ALA A 132 6.97 -0.96 4.57
C ALA A 132 7.79 -0.81 3.28
N PHE A 133 7.12 -0.43 2.19
CA PHE A 133 7.73 -0.31 0.87
C PHE A 133 7.07 0.82 0.08
N ARG A 134 7.70 1.24 -1.01
CA ARG A 134 7.18 2.31 -1.88
C ARG A 134 6.83 1.74 -3.23
N GLU A 135 5.64 2.06 -3.72
CA GLU A 135 5.12 1.61 -5.01
C GLU A 135 4.16 2.66 -5.54
N GLY A 136 4.29 3.03 -6.82
CA GLY A 136 3.42 4.01 -7.46
C GLY A 136 3.43 5.41 -6.82
N GLY A 137 4.48 5.79 -6.08
CA GLY A 137 4.55 7.06 -5.35
C GLY A 137 3.86 7.07 -3.98
N LEU A 138 3.26 5.95 -3.56
CA LEU A 138 2.73 5.75 -2.21
C LEU A 138 3.74 5.02 -1.34
N THR A 139 3.61 5.20 -0.03
CA THR A 139 4.22 4.29 0.95
C THR A 139 3.16 3.30 1.41
N LEU A 140 3.43 2.02 1.17
CA LEU A 140 2.55 0.91 1.46
C LEU A 140 3.12 0.04 2.57
N VAL A 141 2.23 -0.68 3.24
CA VAL A 141 2.58 -1.57 4.33
C VAL A 141 1.82 -2.87 4.21
N ARG A 142 2.48 -3.97 4.57
CA ARG A 142 1.86 -5.28 4.75
C ARG A 142 2.39 -5.94 6.01
N GLY A 143 1.58 -6.78 6.62
CA GLY A 143 1.98 -7.59 7.76
C GLY A 143 1.04 -8.77 7.94
N PHE A 144 1.25 -9.53 9.01
CA PHE A 144 0.45 -10.71 9.32
C PHE A 144 0.05 -10.69 10.78
N GLU A 145 -1.23 -10.98 11.05
CA GLU A 145 -1.73 -11.18 12.41
C GLU A 145 -1.00 -12.33 13.11
N ALA A 146 -0.89 -12.30 14.44
CA ALA A 146 -0.31 -13.42 15.20
C ALA A 146 -1.16 -14.70 15.00
N LYS A 147 -0.51 -15.87 14.87
CA LYS A 147 -1.26 -17.13 14.68
C LYS A 147 -2.16 -17.43 15.87
N GLU A 148 -1.66 -17.14 17.07
CA GLU A 148 -2.36 -17.27 18.35
C GLU A 148 -3.63 -16.40 18.36
N ALA A 149 -3.56 -15.18 17.82
CA ALA A 149 -4.71 -14.28 17.72
C ALA A 149 -5.77 -14.80 16.75
N MET A 150 -5.35 -15.48 15.67
CA MET A 150 -6.27 -16.16 14.76
C MET A 150 -6.93 -17.37 15.44
N ARG A 151 -6.14 -18.22 16.11
CA ARG A 151 -6.65 -19.39 16.83
C ARG A 151 -7.65 -19.02 17.91
N ALA A 152 -7.37 -17.96 18.68
CA ALA A 152 -8.28 -17.46 19.71
C ALA A 152 -9.64 -17.00 19.16
N GLN A 153 -9.72 -16.66 17.87
CA GLN A 153 -10.95 -16.27 17.17
C GLN A 153 -11.53 -17.41 16.31
N GLY A 154 -10.97 -18.63 16.37
CA GLY A 154 -11.39 -19.75 15.52
C GLY A 154 -11.10 -19.55 14.04
N LEU A 155 -10.18 -18.65 13.68
CA LEU A 155 -9.87 -18.30 12.28
C LEU A 155 -8.69 -19.13 11.73
N PRO A 156 -8.68 -19.39 10.40
CA PRO A 156 -7.54 -20.01 9.73
C PRO A 156 -6.22 -19.27 9.96
N CYS A 157 -5.14 -20.04 10.17
CA CYS A 157 -3.79 -19.53 10.43
C CYS A 157 -2.93 -19.43 9.16
N ASP A 158 -3.51 -19.62 7.98
CA ASP A 158 -2.81 -19.52 6.71
C ASP A 158 -2.39 -18.07 6.43
N ALA A 159 -1.37 -17.91 5.57
CA ALA A 159 -0.81 -16.60 5.27
C ALA A 159 -1.84 -15.65 4.63
N ARG A 160 -2.73 -16.16 3.78
CA ARG A 160 -3.70 -15.34 3.04
C ARG A 160 -4.73 -14.73 3.96
N THR A 161 -5.20 -15.48 4.96
CA THR A 161 -6.18 -15.02 5.96
C THR A 161 -5.57 -14.06 6.99
N ARG A 162 -4.31 -14.29 7.37
CA ARG A 162 -3.57 -13.46 8.33
C ARG A 162 -3.09 -12.12 7.78
N GLU A 163 -2.97 -12.02 6.46
CA GLU A 163 -2.41 -10.84 5.81
C GLU A 163 -3.30 -9.61 5.99
N PHE A 164 -2.70 -8.53 6.48
CA PHE A 164 -3.26 -7.19 6.42
C PHE A 164 -2.39 -6.29 5.56
N ARG A 165 -3.01 -5.29 4.94
CA ARG A 165 -2.35 -4.30 4.08
C ARG A 165 -2.87 -2.90 4.37
N GLY A 166 -2.08 -1.91 3.98
CA GLY A 166 -2.44 -0.52 4.19
C GLY A 166 -1.54 0.45 3.44
N TYR A 167 -1.84 1.73 3.63
CA TYR A 167 -1.01 2.83 3.16
C TYR A 167 -0.55 3.68 4.35
N ILE A 168 0.49 4.46 4.12
CA ILE A 168 1.08 5.37 5.10
C ILE A 168 1.04 6.79 4.53
N SER A 169 0.62 7.74 5.36
CA SER A 169 0.61 9.18 5.06
C SER A 169 1.31 9.95 6.19
N LEU A 170 1.76 11.18 5.89
CA LEU A 170 2.15 12.16 6.90
C LEU A 170 0.89 12.71 7.58
N GLN A 171 0.99 12.94 8.88
CA GLN A 171 -0.03 13.62 9.66
C GLN A 171 0.67 14.33 10.83
N GLU A 172 0.39 15.62 11.03
CA GLU A 172 1.12 16.46 11.99
C GLU A 172 2.65 16.33 11.84
N ASP A 173 3.38 16.07 12.93
CA ASP A 173 4.82 15.82 12.97
C ASP A 173 5.19 14.33 12.83
N GLY A 174 4.19 13.47 12.59
CA GLY A 174 4.33 12.03 12.51
C GLY A 174 3.82 11.44 11.20
N ILE A 175 3.49 10.14 11.28
CA ILE A 175 2.95 9.35 10.19
C ILE A 175 1.75 8.55 10.67
N ALA A 176 0.77 8.43 9.79
CA ALA A 176 -0.44 7.66 9.99
C ALA A 176 -0.45 6.41 9.10
N MET A 177 -0.95 5.29 9.61
CA MET A 177 -1.16 4.06 8.86
C MET A 177 -2.62 3.62 8.98
N ILE A 178 -3.26 3.45 7.83
CA ILE A 178 -4.58 2.82 7.72
C ILE A 178 -4.39 1.40 7.27
N LEU A 179 -4.74 0.44 8.13
CA LEU A 179 -4.58 -0.99 7.88
C LEU A 179 -5.94 -1.67 7.77
N SER A 180 -6.05 -2.62 6.84
CA SER A 180 -7.23 -3.47 6.69
C SER A 180 -6.85 -4.93 6.41
N ARG A 181 -7.70 -5.84 6.85
CA ARG A 181 -7.62 -7.27 6.52
C ARG A 181 -8.33 -7.55 5.20
N ARG A 182 -7.95 -8.65 4.56
CA ARG A 182 -8.59 -9.11 3.32
C ARG A 182 -10.10 -9.25 3.50
N ASN A 183 -10.88 -8.62 2.61
CA ASN A 183 -12.34 -8.65 2.60
C ASN A 183 -12.98 -8.31 3.96
N SER A 184 -12.38 -7.40 4.71
CA SER A 184 -12.90 -7.00 6.02
C SER A 184 -13.25 -5.52 6.05
N LEU A 185 -14.37 -5.19 6.71
CA LEU A 185 -14.69 -3.83 7.12
C LEU A 185 -13.93 -3.42 8.40
N THR A 186 -13.25 -4.36 9.05
CA THR A 186 -12.42 -4.07 10.22
C THR A 186 -11.06 -3.52 9.79
N GLY A 187 -10.69 -2.39 10.37
CA GLY A 187 -9.40 -1.77 10.15
C GLY A 187 -8.84 -1.15 11.43
N SER A 188 -7.57 -0.77 11.36
CA SER A 188 -6.93 0.02 12.40
C SER A 188 -6.35 1.30 11.82
N TYR A 189 -6.42 2.35 12.63
CA TYR A 189 -5.65 3.57 12.43
C TYR A 189 -4.47 3.53 13.39
N ASN A 190 -3.29 3.94 12.93
CA ASN A 190 -2.09 3.97 13.75
C ASN A 190 -1.42 5.31 13.51
N TYR A 191 -1.11 6.03 14.57
CA TYR A 191 -0.29 7.24 14.51
C TYR A 191 1.05 6.94 15.17
N MET A 192 2.14 7.39 14.57
CA MET A 192 3.46 7.30 15.19
C MET A 192 4.38 8.43 14.76
N TYR A 193 5.24 8.85 15.67
CA TYR A 193 6.32 9.80 15.43
C TYR A 193 7.65 9.16 15.79
N ARG A 194 8.74 9.65 15.19
CA ARG A 194 10.07 9.11 15.42
C ARG A 194 10.60 9.54 16.78
N VAL A 195 11.21 8.61 17.51
CA VAL A 195 11.92 8.93 18.75
C VAL A 195 13.37 9.25 18.45
N PRO A 196 13.89 10.38 18.93
CA PRO A 196 15.33 10.60 19.03
C PRO A 196 15.94 9.49 19.90
N SER A 197 16.63 8.56 19.25
CA SER A 197 17.25 7.39 19.86
C SER A 197 18.62 7.17 19.24
N PHE A 198 19.48 6.38 19.86
CA PHE A 198 20.88 6.24 19.45
C PHE A 198 21.05 5.93 17.95
N GLU A 199 20.25 5.02 17.41
CA GLU A 199 20.26 4.68 15.98
C GLU A 199 19.09 5.30 15.19
N ASN A 200 18.27 6.15 15.82
CA ASN A 200 17.06 6.75 15.23
C ASN A 200 16.15 5.73 14.51
N ASN A 201 16.07 4.52 15.07
CA ASN A 201 15.38 3.36 14.53
C ASN A 201 14.08 3.04 15.25
N PHE A 202 13.57 3.93 16.11
CA PHE A 202 12.32 3.74 16.84
C PHE A 202 11.26 4.80 16.55
N TRP A 203 10.01 4.36 16.56
CA TRP A 203 8.82 5.20 16.51
C TRP A 203 7.87 4.81 17.63
N VAL A 204 7.18 5.79 18.21
CA VAL A 204 6.08 5.57 19.15
C VAL A 204 4.86 6.34 18.72
N GLY A 205 3.71 5.81 19.14
CA GLY A 205 2.47 6.53 19.15
C GLY A 205 1.38 5.59 19.65
N TYR A 206 0.31 5.44 18.88
CA TYR A 206 -0.83 4.67 19.29
C TYR A 206 -1.52 4.00 18.10
N THR A 207 -2.28 2.96 18.42
CA THR A 207 -3.17 2.28 17.48
C THR A 207 -4.60 2.31 17.99
N THR A 208 -5.55 2.48 17.08
CA THR A 208 -6.99 2.44 17.36
C THR A 208 -7.69 1.39 16.50
N ARG A 209 -8.73 0.78 17.05
CA ARG A 209 -9.65 -0.09 16.30
C ARG A 209 -10.93 0.65 15.97
N ALA A 210 -11.34 0.59 14.71
CA ALA A 210 -12.66 1.05 14.27
C ALA A 210 -13.74 0.05 14.68
N MET A 211 -14.04 -0.03 15.98
CA MET A 211 -15.08 -0.90 16.55
C MET A 211 -15.96 -0.13 17.53
N ARG A 212 -17.17 -0.66 17.75
CA ARG A 212 -18.10 -0.13 18.76
C ARG A 212 -17.45 -0.15 20.13
N GLU A 213 -17.81 0.83 20.94
CA GLU A 213 -17.44 0.85 22.34
C GLU A 213 -18.06 -0.33 23.07
N THR A 214 -17.28 -0.98 23.92
CA THR A 214 -17.77 -1.96 24.89
C THR A 214 -17.12 -1.65 26.23
N LEU A 215 -17.80 -1.98 27.33
CA LEU A 215 -17.31 -1.73 28.69
C LEU A 215 -15.98 -2.42 29.02
N THR A 216 -15.62 -3.45 28.24
CA THR A 216 -14.50 -4.34 28.54
C THR A 216 -13.36 -4.28 27.51
N SER A 217 -13.57 -3.67 26.34
CA SER A 217 -12.54 -3.66 25.28
C SER A 217 -11.83 -2.32 25.19
N THR A 218 -10.50 -2.38 25.16
CA THR A 218 -9.69 -1.21 24.84
C THR A 218 -9.79 -0.96 23.35
N ARG A 219 -10.10 0.28 22.96
CA ARG A 219 -10.13 0.69 21.54
C ARG A 219 -8.85 1.39 21.08
N MET A 220 -8.02 1.84 22.02
CA MET A 220 -6.82 2.62 21.75
C MET A 220 -5.70 2.21 22.71
N THR A 221 -4.48 2.00 22.22
CA THR A 221 -3.33 1.67 23.06
C THR A 221 -2.02 2.19 22.47
N ARG A 222 -0.99 2.35 23.31
CA ARG A 222 0.35 2.72 22.85
C ARG A 222 0.93 1.64 21.94
N MET A 223 1.69 2.08 20.95
CA MET A 223 2.37 1.23 20.00
C MET A 223 3.79 1.73 19.77
N THR A 224 4.73 0.80 19.66
CA THR A 224 6.13 1.07 19.37
C THR A 224 6.54 0.29 18.14
N PHE A 225 7.32 0.90 17.26
CA PHE A 225 7.94 0.28 16.10
C PHE A 225 9.46 0.43 16.16
N GLU A 226 10.16 -0.58 15.67
CA GLU A 226 11.60 -0.65 15.54
C GLU A 226 11.96 -1.06 14.11
N TYR A 227 12.84 -0.29 13.46
CA TYR A 227 13.32 -0.61 12.12
C TYR A 227 14.42 -1.67 12.17
N LEU A 228 14.20 -2.79 11.46
CA LEU A 228 15.12 -3.93 11.38
C LEU A 228 15.97 -3.94 10.10
N GLY A 229 15.81 -2.95 9.23
CA GLY A 229 16.47 -2.92 7.93
C GLY A 229 15.73 -3.68 6.83
N ARG A 230 16.42 -3.95 5.73
CA ARG A 230 15.88 -4.65 4.55
C ARG A 230 16.25 -6.13 4.49
N LYS A 231 17.16 -6.57 5.35
CA LYS A 231 17.68 -7.94 5.34
C LYS A 231 16.66 -8.88 5.96
N ILE A 232 16.50 -10.05 5.35
CA ILE A 232 15.56 -11.07 5.83
C ILE A 232 16.03 -11.70 7.15
N GLY A 233 17.34 -11.78 7.41
CA GLY A 233 17.90 -12.40 8.61
C GLY A 233 17.35 -11.82 9.92
N PRO A 234 17.55 -10.50 10.18
CA PRO A 234 16.97 -9.84 11.37
C PRO A 234 15.45 -9.95 11.44
N ALA A 235 14.77 -9.91 10.29
CA ALA A 235 13.31 -10.06 10.24
C ALA A 235 12.86 -11.47 10.67
N LEU A 236 13.55 -12.53 10.22
CA LEU A 236 13.25 -13.90 10.62
C LEU A 236 13.54 -14.14 12.10
N GLU A 237 14.60 -13.54 12.65
CA GLU A 237 14.89 -13.60 14.07
C GLU A 237 13.76 -12.96 14.90
N ALA A 238 13.35 -11.75 14.53
CA ALA A 238 12.22 -11.07 15.16
C ALA A 238 10.90 -11.84 14.97
N ALA A 239 10.72 -12.55 13.86
CA ALA A 239 9.52 -13.34 13.60
C ALA A 239 9.35 -14.52 14.57
N ARG A 240 10.45 -15.11 15.05
CA ARG A 240 10.42 -16.21 16.02
C ARG A 240 9.93 -15.77 17.40
N GLY A 241 10.14 -14.51 17.76
CA GLY A 241 9.63 -13.89 18.99
C GLY A 241 8.30 -13.15 18.82
N SER A 242 7.63 -13.29 17.67
CA SER A 242 6.34 -12.65 17.41
C SER A 242 5.18 -13.49 17.98
N GLY A 243 4.10 -12.83 18.38
CA GLY A 243 2.94 -13.47 19.00
C GLY A 243 2.46 -12.72 20.23
N PHE A 244 1.72 -13.41 21.11
CA PHE A 244 1.39 -12.90 22.43
C PHE A 244 2.55 -13.14 23.41
N VAL A 245 2.91 -12.11 24.16
CA VAL A 245 3.96 -12.16 25.19
C VAL A 245 3.49 -11.46 26.47
N THR A 246 4.07 -11.82 27.61
CA THR A 246 3.91 -11.07 28.86
C THR A 246 4.78 -9.82 28.87
N ALA A 247 4.63 -8.96 29.88
CA ALA A 247 5.45 -7.76 30.05
C ALA A 247 6.97 -8.06 30.07
N ASP A 248 7.37 -9.19 30.66
CA ASP A 248 8.78 -9.61 30.75
C ASP A 248 9.32 -10.22 29.45
N GLY A 249 8.42 -10.65 28.56
CA GLY A 249 8.77 -11.10 27.21
C GLY A 249 9.02 -9.96 26.22
N LEU A 250 8.74 -8.71 26.60
CA LEU A 250 9.04 -7.55 25.77
C LEU A 250 10.53 -7.21 25.84
N LEU A 251 11.08 -6.76 24.72
CA LEU A 251 12.41 -6.15 24.73
C LEU A 251 12.43 -4.95 25.67
N PRO A 252 13.50 -4.74 26.47
CA PRO A 252 13.54 -3.69 27.49
C PRO A 252 13.20 -2.29 26.94
N PHE A 253 13.70 -1.98 25.74
CA PHE A 253 13.43 -0.69 25.10
C PHE A 253 11.97 -0.53 24.65
N HIS A 254 11.35 -1.59 24.13
CA HIS A 254 9.93 -1.61 23.79
C HIS A 254 9.07 -1.44 25.04
N ARG A 255 9.37 -2.16 26.12
CA ARG A 255 8.67 -2.04 27.41
C ARG A 255 8.71 -0.60 27.92
N ARG A 256 9.88 0.03 27.87
CA ARG A 256 10.08 1.44 28.27
C ARG A 256 9.25 2.40 27.42
N LEU A 257 9.31 2.26 26.09
CA LEU A 257 8.58 3.13 25.16
C LEU A 257 7.06 2.94 25.24
N LEU A 258 6.59 1.74 25.56
CA LEU A 258 5.17 1.45 25.75
C LEU A 258 4.59 2.00 27.06
N GLN A 259 5.44 2.44 28.01
CA GLN A 259 5.01 2.98 29.31
C GLN A 259 3.93 2.11 29.96
N ILE A 260 4.21 0.81 30.10
CA ILE A 260 3.18 -0.20 30.36
C ILE A 260 2.41 0.01 31.67
N ASP A 261 3.00 0.69 32.65
CA ASP A 261 2.38 0.94 33.95
C ASP A 261 1.66 2.30 34.01
N THR A 262 1.70 3.07 32.92
CA THR A 262 1.06 4.38 32.83
C THR A 262 -0.20 4.30 31.97
N PRO A 263 -1.38 4.72 32.46
CA PRO A 263 -2.59 4.77 31.65
C PRO A 263 -2.40 5.56 30.36
N PHE A 264 -3.06 5.11 29.29
CA PHE A 264 -3.16 5.90 28.06
C PHE A 264 -4.16 7.03 28.28
N ARG A 265 -3.80 8.26 27.89
CA ARG A 265 -4.62 9.47 28.04
C ARG A 265 -4.95 10.03 26.67
#